data_AF-A0A139CWC4-F1
#
_entry.id   AF-A0A139CWC4-F1
#
_cell.length_a   1.000
_cell.length_b   1.000
_cell.length_c   1.000
_cell.angle_alpha   90.00
_cell.angle_beta   90.00
_cell.angle_gamma   90.00
#
_symmetry.space_group_name_H-M   'P 1'
#
loop_
_entity.id
_entity.type
_entity.pdbx_description
1 polymer ?
#
loop_
_entity_poly.entity_id
_entity_poly.type
_entity_poly.pdbx_seq_one_letter_code
_entity_poly.pdbx_strand_id
1 'polypeptide(L)'
;MVRGYSGYYKDVYLRSSLEFAYAYYLDFIGEEWIYEYMNYDLFNGRVYKPDFFIINYGDIDKIIEVKGETNKEEGKEVKKQFEALYNIPLEIISRKDLIKIYDKSMPISLEDARVMFREEYGATLISDVSGKNNPHYDIPHTEETKAVISEKAKKRWEDEEYREKMKKAFEEREITGGYQKTEREMRVCEVCGKGFEVMITSSYKCCSKKCGSILGAEKARAMKADKKKLERRVIRDSAEDWALENKDVVLNTPYNRISSGLQSLYQLLEDNLDIKDERTVSRAFGVEGRKELLGILKNLVS
;
A
#
# COMPACT_ATOMS: atom_id res chain seq x y z
N MET A 1 23.86 29.63 -0.32
CA MET A 1 24.39 28.40 0.31
C MET A 1 24.51 27.37 -0.80
N VAL A 2 25.71 27.00 -1.23
CA VAL A 2 25.90 25.97 -2.27
C VAL A 2 25.42 24.65 -1.65
N ARG A 3 24.35 24.06 -2.19
CA ARG A 3 23.84 22.78 -1.70
C ARG A 3 24.89 21.70 -1.97
N GLY A 4 25.09 20.78 -1.02
CA GLY A 4 25.92 19.60 -1.24
C GLY A 4 25.28 18.68 -2.28
N TYR A 5 26.07 17.78 -2.85
CA TYR A 5 25.55 16.72 -3.72
C TYR A 5 24.77 15.70 -2.90
N SER A 6 23.65 15.24 -3.46
CA SER A 6 22.79 14.19 -2.91
C SER A 6 22.45 13.19 -4.02
N GLY A 7 22.30 11.92 -3.67
CA GLY A 7 22.18 10.84 -4.66
C GLY A 7 22.05 9.48 -4.02
N TYR A 8 21.85 8.46 -4.87
CA TYR A 8 21.75 7.08 -4.42
C TYR A 8 23.13 6.43 -4.32
N TYR A 9 23.33 5.67 -3.25
CA TYR A 9 24.44 4.75 -3.10
C TYR A 9 23.89 3.37 -2.73
N LYS A 10 24.14 2.38 -3.59
CA LYS A 10 23.45 1.07 -3.62
C LYS A 10 21.93 1.28 -3.78
N ASP A 11 21.18 1.38 -2.69
CA ASP A 11 19.74 1.69 -2.69
C ASP A 11 19.35 2.76 -1.64
N VAL A 12 20.36 3.38 -1.02
CA VAL A 12 20.18 4.40 0.03
C VAL A 12 20.30 5.79 -0.56
N TYR A 13 19.33 6.65 -0.27
CA TYR A 13 19.36 8.05 -0.70
C TYR A 13 20.13 8.91 0.32
N LEU A 14 21.39 9.20 0.02
CA LEU A 14 22.26 10.01 0.86
C LEU A 14 22.06 11.50 0.53
N ARG A 15 21.97 12.31 1.57
CA ARG A 15 21.64 13.74 1.51
C ARG A 15 22.87 14.63 1.34
N SER A 16 24.05 14.08 1.58
CA SER A 16 25.30 14.82 1.39
C SER A 16 26.44 13.98 0.85
N SER A 17 27.40 14.64 0.21
CA SER A 17 28.66 14.01 -0.23
C SER A 17 29.53 13.53 0.95
N LEU A 18 29.31 14.07 2.16
CA LEU A 18 30.03 13.61 3.36
C LEU A 18 29.43 12.33 3.90
N GLU A 19 28.10 12.20 3.90
CA GLU A 19 27.42 10.93 4.20
C GLU A 19 27.83 9.85 3.20
N PHE A 20 27.90 10.17 1.91
CA PHE A 20 28.45 9.24 0.91
C PHE A 20 29.86 8.79 1.27
N ALA A 21 30.77 9.73 1.56
CA ALA A 21 32.14 9.39 1.90
C ALA A 21 32.20 8.50 3.15
N TYR A 22 31.35 8.75 4.15
CA TYR A 22 31.32 7.91 5.34
C TYR A 22 30.75 6.51 5.06
N ALA A 23 29.63 6.41 4.33
CA ALA A 23 29.06 5.13 3.90
C ALA A 23 30.04 4.29 3.08
N TYR A 24 30.74 4.94 2.15
CA TYR A 24 31.76 4.32 1.32
C TYR A 24 32.95 3.82 2.15
N TYR A 25 33.37 4.58 3.15
CA TYR A 25 34.38 4.15 4.11
C TYR A 25 33.93 2.93 4.93
N LEU A 26 32.70 2.94 5.47
CA LEU A 26 32.15 1.82 6.24
C LEU A 26 32.13 0.53 5.41
N ASP A 27 31.69 0.62 4.16
CA ASP A 27 31.70 -0.50 3.23
C ASP A 27 33.13 -1.00 2.93
N PHE A 28 34.10 -0.09 2.83
CA PHE A 28 35.51 -0.45 2.59
C PHE A 28 36.12 -1.24 3.76
N ILE A 29 35.80 -0.88 4.99
CA ILE A 29 36.28 -1.60 6.18
C ILE A 29 35.41 -2.81 6.57
N GLY A 30 34.30 -3.02 5.87
CA GLY A 30 33.40 -4.16 6.08
C GLY A 30 32.50 -4.03 7.32
N GLU A 31 32.23 -2.81 7.78
CA GLU A 31 31.30 -2.56 8.89
C GLU A 31 29.85 -2.60 8.39
N GLU A 32 28.97 -3.23 9.17
CA GLU A 32 27.55 -3.27 8.85
C GLU A 32 26.86 -1.99 9.34
N TRP A 33 26.10 -1.34 8.45
CA TRP A 33 25.44 -0.09 8.75
C TRP A 33 24.02 0.00 8.19
N ILE A 34 23.18 0.75 8.89
CA ILE A 34 21.83 1.12 8.44
C ILE A 34 21.73 2.64 8.44
N TYR A 35 21.14 3.20 7.39
CA TYR A 35 20.98 4.64 7.24
C TYR A 35 19.59 5.11 7.66
N GLU A 36 19.54 6.18 8.45
CA GLU A 36 18.29 6.84 8.86
C GLU A 36 17.21 5.87 9.37
N TYR A 37 17.64 4.84 10.12
CA TYR A 37 16.82 3.67 10.48
C TYR A 37 15.59 4.02 11.33
N MET A 38 15.79 4.85 12.36
CA MET A 38 14.71 5.23 13.29
C MET A 38 14.85 6.65 13.81
N ASN A 39 13.74 7.15 14.35
CA ASN A 39 13.61 8.47 14.95
C ASN A 39 13.61 8.35 16.48
N TYR A 40 14.13 9.38 17.15
CA TYR A 40 14.22 9.47 18.59
C TYR A 40 13.66 10.79 19.11
N ASP A 41 12.95 10.75 20.23
CA ASP A 41 12.47 11.96 20.90
C ASP A 41 13.56 12.54 21.81
N LEU A 42 13.81 13.84 21.72
CA LEU A 42 14.70 14.56 22.62
C LEU A 42 13.90 15.28 23.72
N PHE A 43 14.57 15.71 24.80
CA PHE A 43 13.93 16.34 25.98
C PHE A 43 13.07 17.58 25.65
N ASN A 44 13.39 18.27 24.56
CA ASN A 44 12.69 19.47 24.11
C ASN A 44 11.52 19.16 23.16
N GLY A 45 11.11 17.90 23.02
CA GLY A 45 10.05 17.46 22.11
C GLY A 45 10.45 17.51 20.63
N ARG A 46 11.74 17.74 20.32
CA ARG A 46 12.24 17.59 18.95
C ARG A 46 12.45 16.11 18.63
N VAL A 47 12.06 15.74 17.42
CA VAL A 47 12.40 14.44 16.83
C VAL A 47 13.78 14.55 16.19
N TYR A 48 14.67 13.65 16.57
CA TYR A 48 16.01 13.51 16.04
C TYR A 48 16.13 12.22 15.21
N LYS A 49 16.69 12.33 14.01
CA LYS A 49 16.91 11.22 13.10
C LYS A 49 18.41 11.17 12.78
N PRO A 50 19.15 10.20 13.34
CA PRO A 50 20.57 10.07 13.07
C PRO A 50 20.87 9.57 11.66
N ASP A 51 22.07 9.88 11.17
CA ASP A 51 22.49 9.48 9.82
C ASP A 51 22.77 7.97 9.71
N PHE A 52 23.64 7.40 10.55
CA PHE A 52 24.05 5.99 10.46
C PHE A 52 23.94 5.25 11.80
N PHE A 53 23.61 3.97 11.72
CA PHE A 53 23.56 3.02 12.82
C PHE A 53 24.55 1.91 12.52
N ILE A 54 25.56 1.73 13.37
CA ILE A 54 26.56 0.67 13.24
C ILE A 54 26.03 -0.56 13.98
N ILE A 55 25.98 -1.69 13.28
CA ILE A 55 25.40 -2.93 13.78
C ILE A 55 26.51 -3.89 14.16
N ASN A 56 26.43 -4.45 15.37
CA ASN A 56 27.35 -5.47 15.85
C ASN A 56 26.55 -6.64 16.42
N TYR A 57 26.74 -7.83 15.85
CA TYR A 57 26.00 -9.06 16.22
C TYR A 57 24.46 -8.91 16.24
N GLY A 58 23.91 -8.00 15.42
CA GLY A 58 22.48 -7.75 15.31
C GLY A 58 21.93 -6.66 16.24
N ASP A 59 22.76 -6.08 17.10
CA ASP A 59 22.41 -4.96 17.97
C ASP A 59 23.04 -3.65 17.49
N ILE A 60 22.43 -2.50 17.84
CA ILE A 60 23.01 -1.18 17.58
C ILE A 60 24.17 -0.98 18.56
N ASP A 61 25.40 -1.00 18.05
CA ASP A 61 26.61 -0.72 18.84
C ASP A 61 26.77 0.77 19.11
N LYS A 62 26.67 1.57 18.03
CA LYS A 62 26.75 3.02 18.09
C LYS A 62 26.04 3.67 16.92
N ILE A 63 25.80 4.96 17.07
CA ILE A 63 25.17 5.81 16.06
C ILE A 63 26.17 6.87 15.63
N ILE A 64 26.13 7.23 14.35
CA ILE A 64 27.00 8.24 13.75
C ILE A 64 26.17 9.36 13.13
N GLU A 65 26.56 10.58 13.43
CA GLU A 65 26.04 11.80 12.82
C GLU A 65 27.16 12.48 12.01
N VAL A 66 26.95 12.69 10.71
CA VAL A 66 27.92 13.34 9.82
C VAL A 66 27.57 14.82 9.71
N LYS A 67 28.51 15.70 10.10
CA LYS A 67 28.28 17.15 10.10
C LYS A 67 29.34 17.95 9.35
N GLY A 68 28.88 19.03 8.72
CA GLY A 68 29.75 20.13 8.29
C GLY A 68 30.30 20.94 9.47
N GLU A 69 31.36 21.72 9.23
CA GLU A 69 32.09 22.45 10.29
C GLU A 69 31.26 23.56 10.99
N THR A 70 30.16 24.03 10.40
CA THR A 70 29.40 25.20 10.90
C THR A 70 28.42 24.89 12.03
N ASN A 71 28.15 23.62 12.35
CA ASN A 71 27.04 23.22 13.24
C ASN A 71 27.50 22.47 14.51
N LYS A 72 28.73 22.73 14.98
CA LYS A 72 29.37 21.94 16.05
C LYS A 72 28.69 22.04 17.42
N GLU A 73 28.21 23.21 17.83
CA GLU A 73 27.60 23.39 19.15
C GLU A 73 26.20 22.78 19.25
N GLU A 74 25.39 22.87 18.19
CA GLU A 74 24.08 22.20 18.14
C GLU A 74 24.22 20.68 18.18
N GLY A 75 25.19 20.13 17.45
CA GLY A 75 25.47 18.68 17.48
C GLY A 75 25.87 18.16 18.86
N LYS A 76 26.69 18.91 19.61
CA LYS A 76 27.09 18.52 20.97
C LYS A 76 25.91 18.45 21.94
N GLU A 77 24.99 19.40 21.85
CA GLU A 77 23.81 19.40 22.73
C GLU A 77 22.87 18.24 22.38
N VAL A 78 22.61 17.99 21.09
CA VAL A 78 21.85 16.82 20.63
C VAL A 78 22.48 15.53 21.13
N LYS A 79 23.80 15.39 20.98
CA LYS A 79 24.55 14.23 21.48
C LYS A 79 24.34 14.00 22.98
N LYS A 80 24.53 15.04 23.78
CA LYS A 80 24.40 14.95 25.24
C LYS A 80 22.99 14.51 25.65
N GLN A 81 21.95 15.07 25.02
CA GLN A 81 20.57 14.69 25.30
C GLN A 81 20.28 13.25 24.86
N PHE A 82 20.75 12.88 23.68
CA PHE A 82 20.56 11.56 23.10
C PHE A 82 21.19 10.46 23.96
N GLU A 83 22.48 10.59 24.28
CA GLU A 83 23.20 9.59 25.08
C GLU A 83 22.60 9.46 26.48
N ALA A 84 22.12 10.57 27.07
CA ALA A 84 21.45 10.55 28.37
C ALA A 84 20.07 9.85 28.36
N LEU A 85 19.34 9.93 27.24
CA LEU A 85 18.00 9.33 27.11
C LEU A 85 18.05 7.85 26.74
N TYR A 86 18.93 7.50 25.79
CA TYR A 86 18.89 6.20 25.12
C TYR A 86 20.04 5.28 25.52
N ASN A 87 21.08 5.82 26.20
CA ASN A 87 22.27 5.07 26.58
C ASN A 87 22.93 4.33 25.39
N ILE A 88 22.85 4.92 24.20
CA ILE A 88 23.51 4.46 22.97
C ILE A 88 24.59 5.48 22.62
N PRO A 89 25.85 5.08 22.37
CA PRO A 89 26.91 6.00 21.97
C PRO A 89 26.58 6.74 20.67
N LEU A 90 26.78 8.06 20.64
CA LEU A 90 26.63 8.87 19.43
C LEU A 90 27.95 9.54 19.08
N GLU A 91 28.51 9.24 17.90
CA GLU A 91 29.71 9.91 17.40
C GLU A 91 29.36 10.95 16.33
N ILE A 92 29.95 12.13 16.43
CA ILE A 92 29.81 13.17 15.41
C ILE A 92 31.06 13.16 14.56
N ILE A 93 30.91 12.88 13.27
CA ILE A 93 32.00 12.84 12.31
C ILE A 93 31.97 14.12 11.48
N SER A 94 33.03 14.92 11.62
CA SER A 94 33.18 16.16 10.85
C SER A 94 33.91 15.91 9.53
N ARG A 95 33.88 16.89 8.61
CA ARG A 95 34.72 16.85 7.40
C ARG A 95 36.20 16.66 7.73
N LYS A 96 36.71 17.28 8.80
CA LYS A 96 38.11 17.14 9.22
C LYS A 96 38.41 15.73 9.71
N ASP A 97 37.45 15.08 10.35
CA ASP A 97 37.59 13.70 10.80
C ASP A 97 37.58 12.75 9.60
N LEU A 98 36.70 12.98 8.61
CA LEU A 98 36.71 12.25 7.34
C LEU A 98 38.02 12.39 6.58
N ILE A 99 38.61 13.58 6.51
CA ILE A 99 39.94 13.75 5.89
C ILE A 99 40.95 12.83 6.56
N LYS A 100 41.03 12.84 7.90
CA LYS A 100 41.97 11.99 8.64
C LYS A 100 41.70 10.50 8.43
N ILE A 101 40.43 10.09 8.38
CA ILE A 101 40.03 8.70 8.11
C ILE A 101 40.52 8.30 6.72
N TYR A 102 40.25 9.12 5.71
CA TYR A 102 40.64 8.85 4.35
C TYR A 102 42.16 8.80 4.17
N ASP A 103 42.88 9.79 4.70
CA ASP A 103 44.35 9.85 4.63
C ASP A 103 45.03 8.65 5.29
N LYS A 104 44.41 8.08 6.33
CA LYS A 104 44.99 6.97 7.11
C LYS A 104 44.59 5.60 6.60
N SER A 105 43.36 5.45 6.09
CA SER A 105 42.72 4.14 5.94
C SER A 105 42.18 3.88 4.54
N MET A 106 42.04 4.89 3.68
CA MET A 106 41.44 4.73 2.36
C MET A 106 42.48 4.78 1.24
N PRO A 107 42.25 4.07 0.12
CA PRO A 107 43.13 4.10 -1.04
C PRO A 107 42.94 5.34 -1.93
N ILE A 108 41.93 6.17 -1.62
CA ILE A 108 41.58 7.40 -2.35
C ILE A 108 41.47 8.55 -1.38
N SER A 109 41.54 9.79 -1.87
CA SER A 109 41.31 10.96 -1.02
C SER A 109 39.81 11.18 -0.77
N LEU A 110 39.47 11.99 0.24
CA LEU A 110 38.09 12.42 0.46
C LEU A 110 37.54 13.17 -0.76
N GLU A 111 38.37 13.92 -1.49
CA GLU A 111 37.89 14.66 -2.66
C GLU A 111 37.58 13.72 -3.82
N ASP A 112 38.40 12.69 -4.03
CA ASP A 112 38.15 11.66 -5.05
C ASP A 112 36.85 10.92 -4.77
N ALA A 113 36.55 10.60 -3.50
CA ALA A 113 35.27 10.00 -3.15
C ALA A 113 34.08 10.93 -3.48
N ARG A 114 34.22 12.24 -3.27
CA ARG A 114 33.16 13.21 -3.61
C ARG A 114 32.98 13.35 -5.12
N VAL A 115 34.07 13.28 -5.89
CA VAL A 115 34.05 13.24 -7.35
C VAL A 115 33.35 11.97 -7.83
N MET A 116 33.73 10.82 -7.27
CA MET A 116 33.11 9.52 -7.54
C MET A 116 31.59 9.55 -7.29
N PHE A 117 31.13 10.15 -6.19
CA PHE A 117 29.69 10.25 -5.92
C PHE A 117 28.92 10.98 -7.02
N ARG A 118 29.53 12.04 -7.57
CA ARG A 118 28.94 12.83 -8.65
C ARG A 118 29.01 12.10 -9.99
N GLU A 119 30.18 11.58 -10.35
CA GLU A 119 30.48 11.14 -11.71
C GLU A 119 30.09 9.68 -11.95
N GLU A 120 30.29 8.81 -10.95
CA GLU A 120 29.98 7.38 -11.07
C GLU A 120 28.59 7.05 -10.53
N TYR A 121 28.18 7.69 -9.42
CA TYR A 121 26.88 7.44 -8.78
C TYR A 121 25.80 8.47 -9.17
N GLY A 122 26.13 9.43 -10.04
CA GLY A 122 25.16 10.38 -10.59
C GLY A 122 24.55 11.34 -9.57
N ALA A 123 25.22 11.60 -8.43
CA ALA A 123 24.72 12.53 -7.43
C ALA A 123 24.59 13.95 -8.00
N THR A 124 23.53 14.64 -7.62
CA THR A 124 23.20 15.98 -8.15
C THR A 124 23.13 17.03 -7.05
N LEU A 125 23.20 18.30 -7.43
CA LEU A 125 22.99 19.44 -6.52
C LEU A 125 21.51 19.64 -6.15
N ILE A 126 20.60 18.89 -6.78
CA ILE A 126 19.16 18.96 -6.53
C ILE A 126 18.78 17.78 -5.65
N SER A 127 18.50 18.07 -4.38
CA SER A 127 17.99 17.06 -3.45
C SER A 127 16.55 16.70 -3.75
N ASP A 128 16.28 15.41 -3.85
CA ASP A 128 14.95 14.84 -3.83
C ASP A 128 14.42 14.88 -2.40
N VAL A 129 13.39 15.68 -2.20
CA VAL A 129 12.70 15.85 -0.92
C VAL A 129 11.25 15.36 -1.01
N SER A 130 10.97 14.47 -1.96
CA SER A 130 9.65 13.87 -2.16
C SER A 130 9.54 12.49 -1.50
N GLY A 131 8.32 12.12 -1.09
CA GLY A 131 8.04 10.80 -0.52
C GLY A 131 9.02 10.40 0.60
N LYS A 132 9.48 9.14 0.55
CA LYS A 132 10.43 8.56 1.52
C LYS A 132 11.78 9.28 1.60
N ASN A 133 12.14 10.05 0.57
CA ASN A 133 13.39 10.80 0.53
C ASN A 133 13.28 12.13 1.27
N ASN A 134 12.09 12.56 1.71
CA ASN A 134 11.95 13.74 2.55
C ASN A 134 12.55 13.48 3.95
N PRO A 135 13.40 14.38 4.51
CA PRO A 135 13.92 14.25 5.88
C PRO A 135 12.83 14.14 6.95
N HIS A 136 11.66 14.71 6.68
CA HIS A 136 10.49 14.68 7.55
C HIS A 136 9.46 13.64 7.13
N TYR A 137 9.83 12.69 6.27
CA TYR A 137 8.96 11.57 5.93
C TYR A 137 8.59 10.79 7.21
N ASP A 138 7.31 10.49 7.37
CA ASP A 138 6.72 9.87 8.56
C ASP A 138 6.90 10.62 9.89
N ILE A 139 7.33 11.90 9.87
CA ILE A 139 7.39 12.74 11.08
C ILE A 139 6.11 13.59 11.17
N PRO A 140 5.19 13.30 12.10
CA PRO A 140 3.97 14.10 12.25
C PRO A 140 4.29 15.49 12.79
N HIS A 141 3.63 16.51 12.26
CA HIS A 141 3.71 17.86 12.84
C HIS A 141 2.95 17.93 14.17
N THR A 142 3.57 18.58 15.17
CA THR A 142 2.89 18.95 16.42
C THR A 142 1.79 19.98 16.16
N GLU A 143 0.81 20.10 17.06
CA GLU A 143 -0.27 21.10 16.93
C GLU A 143 0.28 22.53 16.88
N GLU A 144 1.32 22.82 17.66
CA GLU A 144 2.03 24.09 17.62
C GLU A 144 2.68 24.34 16.24
N THR A 145 3.36 23.33 15.68
CA THR A 145 3.96 23.43 14.34
C THR A 145 2.89 23.66 13.28
N LYS A 146 1.75 22.96 13.36
CA LYS A 146 0.62 23.17 12.45
C LYS A 146 0.07 24.59 12.56
N ALA A 147 -0.05 25.14 13.77
CA ALA A 147 -0.49 26.51 14.00
C ALA A 147 0.47 27.53 13.35
N VAL A 148 1.78 27.37 13.54
CA VAL A 148 2.80 28.24 12.92
C VAL A 148 2.77 28.14 11.39
N ILE A 149 2.64 26.92 10.84
CA ILE A 149 2.50 26.72 9.39
C ILE A 149 1.24 27.42 8.87
N SER A 150 0.11 27.28 9.58
CA SER A 150 -1.15 27.92 9.23
C SER A 150 -1.03 29.44 9.22
N GLU A 151 -0.44 30.03 10.26
CA GLU A 151 -0.24 31.48 10.35
C GLU A 151 0.68 32.00 9.23
N LYS A 152 1.81 31.32 8.97
CA LYS A 152 2.72 31.67 7.87
C LYS A 152 2.06 31.50 6.50
N ALA A 153 1.19 30.51 6.33
CA ALA A 153 0.41 30.36 5.10
C ALA A 153 -0.54 31.53 4.91
N LYS A 154 -1.27 31.95 5.95
CA LYS A 154 -2.15 33.14 5.90
C LYS A 154 -1.38 34.41 5.51
N LYS A 155 -0.24 34.67 6.16
CA LYS A 155 0.63 35.82 5.85
C LYS A 155 1.11 35.82 4.39
N ARG A 156 1.44 34.65 3.83
CA ARG A 156 1.81 34.56 2.40
C ARG A 156 0.65 34.92 1.47
N TRP A 157 -0.58 34.61 1.83
CA TRP A 157 -1.77 34.94 1.02
C TRP A 157 -2.17 36.42 1.10
N GLU A 158 -1.75 37.12 2.15
CA GLU A 158 -1.91 38.58 2.26
C GLU A 158 -1.02 39.33 1.25
N ASP A 159 0.13 38.76 0.88
CA ASP A 159 1.00 39.29 -0.17
C ASP A 159 0.36 39.19 -1.57
N GLU A 160 0.20 40.33 -2.23
CA GLU A 160 -0.44 40.44 -3.55
C GLU A 160 0.39 39.75 -4.64
N GLU A 161 1.72 39.90 -4.61
CA GLU A 161 2.60 39.30 -5.63
C GLU A 161 2.54 37.77 -5.56
N TYR A 162 2.58 37.22 -4.34
CA TYR A 162 2.41 35.79 -4.12
C TYR A 162 1.04 35.30 -4.60
N ARG A 163 -0.02 36.06 -4.31
CA ARG A 163 -1.40 35.71 -4.69
C ARG A 163 -1.59 35.67 -6.20
N GLU A 164 -1.09 36.66 -6.92
CA GLU A 164 -1.14 36.70 -8.39
C GLU A 164 -0.34 35.55 -9.02
N LYS A 165 0.86 35.28 -8.51
CA LYS A 165 1.68 34.14 -8.95
C LYS A 165 0.95 32.81 -8.76
N MET A 166 0.28 32.62 -7.64
CA MET A 166 -0.48 31.41 -7.37
C MET A 166 -1.73 31.28 -8.24
N LYS A 167 -2.45 32.38 -8.52
CA LYS A 167 -3.57 32.39 -9.47
C LYS A 167 -3.13 31.91 -10.86
N LYS A 168 -2.04 32.48 -11.39
CA LYS A 168 -1.48 32.09 -12.69
C LYS A 168 -1.10 30.60 -12.71
N ALA A 169 -0.47 30.11 -11.64
CA ALA A 169 -0.10 28.69 -11.54
C ALA A 169 -1.32 27.75 -11.47
N PHE A 170 -2.44 28.20 -10.89
CA PHE A 170 -3.69 27.43 -10.89
C PHE A 170 -4.37 27.43 -12.27
N GLU A 171 -4.37 28.57 -12.96
CA GLU A 171 -4.86 28.71 -14.34
C GLU A 171 -4.08 27.81 -15.30
N GLU A 172 -2.74 27.84 -15.25
CA GLU A 172 -1.86 27.00 -16.08
C GLU A 172 -2.06 25.49 -15.85
N ARG A 173 -2.54 25.10 -14.67
CA ARG A 173 -2.78 23.70 -14.30
C ARG A 173 -4.24 23.27 -14.48
N GLU A 174 -5.09 24.14 -15.03
CA GLU A 174 -6.53 23.94 -15.16
C GLU A 174 -7.21 23.57 -13.82
N ILE A 175 -6.62 23.98 -12.68
CA ILE A 175 -7.17 23.73 -11.36
C ILE A 175 -8.31 24.73 -11.15
N THR A 176 -9.46 24.40 -11.70
CA THR A 176 -10.70 25.15 -11.59
C THR A 176 -11.44 24.71 -10.33
N GLY A 177 -11.03 25.27 -9.19
CA GLY A 177 -11.72 25.06 -7.92
C GLY A 177 -10.77 25.12 -6.74
N GLY A 178 -11.05 26.03 -5.80
CA GLY A 178 -10.56 25.86 -4.44
C GLY A 178 -11.09 24.55 -3.85
N TYR A 179 -10.55 24.16 -2.69
CA TYR A 179 -11.09 23.03 -1.92
C TYR A 179 -12.58 23.27 -1.61
N GLN A 180 -13.47 22.76 -2.44
CA GLN A 180 -14.91 22.83 -2.20
C GLN A 180 -15.21 21.86 -1.06
N LYS A 181 -15.57 22.43 0.09
CA LYS A 181 -16.03 21.65 1.24
C LYS A 181 -17.39 21.06 0.88
N THR A 182 -17.40 19.85 0.32
CA THR A 182 -18.63 19.12 0.02
C THR A 182 -19.45 18.98 1.30
N GLU A 183 -20.70 19.42 1.26
CA GLU A 183 -21.63 19.28 2.38
C GLU A 183 -21.72 17.81 2.82
N ARG A 184 -21.88 17.62 4.12
CA ARG A 184 -21.98 16.31 4.75
C ARG A 184 -23.35 16.18 5.39
N GLU A 185 -23.90 14.97 5.31
CA GLU A 185 -25.18 14.61 5.90
C GLU A 185 -25.03 13.42 6.84
N MET A 186 -25.96 13.33 7.80
CA MET A 186 -26.06 12.18 8.69
C MET A 186 -26.93 11.10 8.03
N ARG A 187 -26.35 9.94 7.78
CA ARG A 187 -27.07 8.74 7.30
C ARG A 187 -27.13 7.67 8.39
N VAL A 188 -28.08 6.75 8.24
CA VAL A 188 -28.19 5.56 9.10
C VAL A 188 -27.54 4.37 8.39
N CYS A 189 -26.67 3.65 9.10
CA CYS A 189 -25.99 2.48 8.55
C CYS A 189 -26.97 1.33 8.29
N GLU A 190 -26.98 0.80 7.06
CA GLU A 190 -27.86 -0.33 6.67
C GLU A 190 -27.60 -1.64 7.43
N VAL A 191 -26.43 -1.77 8.08
CA VAL A 191 -26.02 -3.01 8.79
C VAL A 191 -26.21 -2.94 10.30
N CYS A 192 -25.81 -1.83 10.94
CA CYS A 192 -25.84 -1.73 12.40
C CYS A 192 -26.78 -0.64 12.94
N GLY A 193 -27.48 0.10 12.07
CA GLY A 193 -28.41 1.16 12.47
C GLY A 193 -27.77 2.40 13.08
N LYS A 194 -26.44 2.48 13.17
CA LYS A 194 -25.74 3.66 13.69
C LYS A 194 -25.78 4.83 12.72
N GLY A 195 -26.00 6.02 13.23
CA GLY A 195 -25.81 7.27 12.49
C GLY A 195 -24.33 7.48 12.13
N PHE A 196 -24.05 7.95 10.93
CA PHE A 196 -22.70 8.30 10.48
C PHE A 196 -22.74 9.47 9.51
N GLU A 197 -21.69 10.30 9.56
CA GLU A 197 -21.55 11.48 8.73
C GLU A 197 -20.82 11.15 7.42
N VAL A 198 -21.42 11.52 6.29
CA VAL A 198 -20.86 11.24 4.95
C VAL A 198 -21.11 12.40 4.00
N MET A 199 -20.25 12.58 3.01
CA MET A 199 -20.49 13.56 1.93
C MET A 199 -21.81 13.24 1.22
N ILE A 200 -22.61 14.27 0.90
CA ILE A 200 -23.88 14.10 0.19
C ILE A 200 -23.67 13.34 -1.13
N THR A 201 -22.58 13.61 -1.83
CA THR A 201 -22.22 12.95 -3.10
C THR A 201 -21.72 11.51 -2.95
N SER A 202 -21.44 11.06 -1.73
CA SER A 202 -20.93 9.72 -1.50
C SER A 202 -22.02 8.68 -1.70
N SER A 203 -21.68 7.56 -2.34
CA SER A 203 -22.55 6.38 -2.42
C SER A 203 -22.49 5.47 -1.18
N TYR A 204 -21.74 5.87 -0.14
CA TYR A 204 -21.50 5.03 1.03
C TYR A 204 -22.77 4.85 1.88
N LYS A 205 -23.08 3.59 2.20
CA LYS A 205 -24.28 3.16 2.94
C LYS A 205 -23.98 2.63 4.36
N CYS A 206 -22.71 2.64 4.76
CA CYS A 206 -22.24 1.97 5.96
C CYS A 206 -21.34 2.88 6.80
N CYS A 207 -21.43 2.78 8.12
CA CYS A 207 -20.63 3.61 9.04
C CYS A 207 -19.15 3.22 9.12
N SER A 208 -18.76 2.04 8.61
CA SER A 208 -17.41 1.51 8.72
C SER A 208 -17.09 0.52 7.61
N LYS A 209 -15.79 0.28 7.39
CA LYS A 209 -15.31 -0.78 6.47
C LYS A 209 -15.87 -2.15 6.86
N LYS A 210 -15.92 -2.48 8.16
CA LYS A 210 -16.49 -3.74 8.67
C LYS A 210 -17.96 -3.90 8.26
N CYS A 211 -18.78 -2.87 8.45
CA CYS A 211 -20.18 -2.89 8.02
C CYS A 211 -20.29 -3.00 6.49
N GLY A 212 -19.45 -2.26 5.75
CA GLY A 212 -19.40 -2.36 4.28
C GLY A 212 -19.09 -3.78 3.79
N SER A 213 -18.15 -4.48 4.44
CA SER A 213 -17.82 -5.88 4.12
C SER A 213 -18.99 -6.83 4.38
N ILE A 214 -19.74 -6.64 5.46
CA ILE A 214 -20.93 -7.46 5.77
C ILE A 214 -22.00 -7.26 4.70
N LEU A 215 -22.35 -6.00 4.39
CA LEU A 215 -23.33 -5.66 3.36
C LEU A 215 -22.92 -6.20 1.99
N GLY A 216 -21.62 -6.11 1.65
CA GLY A 216 -21.08 -6.68 0.42
C GLY A 216 -21.23 -8.20 0.36
N ALA A 217 -20.95 -8.91 1.46
CA ALA A 217 -21.09 -10.36 1.54
C ALA A 217 -22.54 -10.82 1.40
N GLU A 218 -23.49 -10.09 2.00
CA GLU A 218 -24.93 -10.39 1.87
C GLU A 218 -25.41 -10.22 0.43
N LYS A 219 -25.05 -9.11 -0.23
CA LYS A 219 -25.37 -8.89 -1.65
C LYS A 219 -24.78 -9.98 -2.55
N ALA A 220 -23.52 -10.35 -2.32
CA ALA A 220 -22.89 -11.43 -3.08
C ALA A 220 -23.58 -12.78 -2.89
N ARG A 221 -24.04 -13.10 -1.66
CA ARG A 221 -24.82 -14.32 -1.39
C ARG A 221 -26.16 -14.31 -2.12
N ALA A 222 -26.89 -13.19 -2.08
CA ALA A 222 -28.16 -13.05 -2.80
C ALA A 222 -27.96 -13.23 -4.31
N MET A 223 -27.00 -12.52 -4.91
CA MET A 223 -26.68 -12.66 -6.33
C MET A 223 -26.28 -14.09 -6.72
N LYS A 224 -25.50 -14.77 -5.87
CA LYS A 224 -25.12 -16.17 -6.10
C LYS A 224 -26.33 -17.11 -6.01
N ALA A 225 -27.24 -16.87 -5.08
CA ALA A 225 -28.48 -17.64 -4.95
C ALA A 225 -29.37 -17.47 -6.19
N ASP A 226 -29.52 -16.24 -6.68
CA ASP A 226 -30.30 -15.93 -7.89
C ASP A 226 -29.68 -16.56 -9.14
N LYS A 227 -28.36 -16.45 -9.31
CA LYS A 227 -27.64 -17.11 -10.42
C LYS A 227 -27.85 -18.62 -10.39
N LYS A 228 -27.70 -19.25 -9.21
CA LYS A 228 -27.91 -20.69 -9.05
C LYS A 228 -29.36 -21.10 -9.34
N LYS A 229 -30.34 -20.26 -9.00
CA LYS A 229 -31.75 -20.49 -9.31
C LYS A 229 -32.00 -20.45 -10.82
N LEU A 230 -31.36 -19.52 -11.52
CA LEU A 230 -31.43 -19.44 -12.99
C LEU A 230 -30.75 -20.64 -13.65
N GLU A 231 -29.53 -20.99 -13.24
CA GLU A 231 -28.80 -22.17 -13.74
C GLU A 231 -29.62 -23.46 -13.59
N ARG A 232 -30.21 -23.68 -12.41
CA ARG A 232 -31.08 -24.84 -12.17
C ARG A 232 -32.30 -24.87 -13.07
N ARG A 233 -32.91 -23.70 -13.35
CA ARG A 233 -34.04 -23.60 -14.26
C ARG A 233 -33.63 -24.03 -15.68
N VAL A 234 -32.53 -23.47 -16.19
CA VAL A 234 -32.04 -23.79 -17.54
C VAL A 234 -31.72 -25.28 -17.68
N ILE A 235 -31.01 -25.88 -16.71
CA ILE A 235 -30.70 -27.32 -16.72
C ILE A 235 -31.97 -28.16 -16.74
N ARG A 236 -32.96 -27.78 -15.92
CA ARG A 236 -34.23 -28.49 -15.82
C ARG A 236 -34.98 -28.43 -17.13
N ASP A 237 -35.17 -27.24 -17.68
CA ASP A 237 -35.92 -27.02 -18.91
C ASP A 237 -35.27 -27.79 -20.08
N SER A 238 -33.94 -27.75 -20.22
CA SER A 238 -33.21 -28.55 -21.22
C SER A 238 -33.33 -30.07 -21.02
N ALA A 239 -33.35 -30.55 -19.77
CA ALA A 239 -33.52 -31.97 -19.49
C ALA A 239 -34.96 -32.46 -19.72
N GLU A 240 -35.95 -31.60 -19.46
CA GLU A 240 -37.36 -31.86 -19.75
C GLU A 240 -37.60 -31.92 -21.27
N ASP A 241 -37.09 -30.95 -22.02
CA ASP A 241 -37.18 -30.92 -23.49
C ASP A 241 -36.56 -32.18 -24.11
N TRP A 242 -35.33 -32.51 -23.70
CA TRP A 242 -34.66 -33.73 -24.16
C TRP A 242 -35.46 -34.99 -23.82
N ALA A 243 -36.04 -35.08 -22.61
CA ALA A 243 -36.82 -36.25 -22.21
C ALA A 243 -38.08 -36.41 -23.07
N LEU A 244 -38.77 -35.31 -23.39
CA LEU A 244 -39.94 -35.30 -24.26
C LEU A 244 -39.61 -35.76 -25.70
N GLU A 245 -38.42 -35.46 -26.20
CA GLU A 245 -37.93 -35.90 -27.51
C GLU A 245 -37.44 -37.36 -27.50
N ASN A 246 -37.05 -37.89 -26.34
CA ASN A 246 -36.41 -39.20 -26.19
C ASN A 246 -37.22 -40.15 -25.29
N LYS A 247 -38.56 -40.11 -25.40
CA LYS A 247 -39.48 -40.85 -24.51
C LYS A 247 -39.15 -42.33 -24.37
N ASP A 248 -38.87 -43.00 -25.48
CA ASP A 248 -38.56 -44.43 -25.49
C ASP A 248 -37.29 -44.75 -24.69
N VAL A 249 -36.28 -43.88 -24.77
CA VAL A 249 -35.04 -44.03 -24.00
C VAL A 249 -35.33 -43.87 -22.51
N VAL A 250 -36.10 -42.85 -22.14
CA VAL A 250 -36.45 -42.55 -20.74
C VAL A 250 -37.26 -43.69 -20.12
N LEU A 251 -38.33 -44.16 -20.78
CA LEU A 251 -39.20 -45.21 -20.27
C LEU A 251 -38.48 -46.56 -20.11
N ASN A 252 -37.64 -46.93 -21.09
CA ASN A 252 -36.92 -48.20 -21.11
C ASN A 252 -35.65 -48.20 -20.26
N THR A 253 -35.17 -47.05 -19.78
CA THR A 253 -33.98 -46.99 -18.90
C THR A 253 -34.27 -47.65 -17.55
N PRO A 254 -33.51 -48.68 -17.12
CA PRO A 254 -33.70 -49.31 -15.82
C PRO A 254 -32.96 -48.54 -14.71
N TYR A 255 -33.51 -48.56 -13.49
CA TYR A 255 -32.98 -47.79 -12.33
C TYR A 255 -31.56 -48.17 -11.89
N ASN A 256 -31.00 -49.29 -12.38
CA ASN A 256 -29.63 -49.71 -12.13
C ASN A 256 -28.64 -49.32 -13.24
N ARG A 257 -29.09 -48.74 -14.36
CA ARG A 257 -28.24 -48.33 -15.51
C ARG A 257 -28.50 -46.89 -15.95
N ILE A 258 -28.73 -45.99 -15.00
CA ILE A 258 -29.15 -44.61 -15.26
C ILE A 258 -28.09 -43.80 -16.04
N SER A 259 -26.82 -43.86 -15.65
CA SER A 259 -25.75 -43.13 -16.38
C SER A 259 -25.70 -43.52 -17.84
N SER A 260 -25.66 -44.82 -18.14
CA SER A 260 -25.62 -45.31 -19.51
C SER A 260 -26.92 -45.04 -20.28
N GLY A 261 -28.08 -45.09 -19.62
CA GLY A 261 -29.38 -44.85 -20.26
C GLY A 261 -29.64 -43.37 -20.57
N LEU A 262 -29.13 -42.47 -19.73
CA LEU A 262 -29.24 -41.01 -19.89
C LEU A 262 -27.95 -40.38 -20.43
N GLN A 263 -27.04 -41.15 -21.01
CA GLN A 263 -25.73 -40.64 -21.43
C GLN A 263 -25.86 -39.49 -22.45
N SER A 264 -26.79 -39.58 -23.39
CA SER A 264 -27.02 -38.53 -24.39
C SER A 264 -27.60 -37.25 -23.78
N LEU A 265 -28.39 -37.34 -22.70
CA LEU A 265 -28.80 -36.18 -21.92
C LEU A 265 -27.60 -35.50 -21.27
N TYR A 266 -26.74 -36.27 -20.60
CA TYR A 266 -25.58 -35.68 -19.93
C TYR A 266 -24.61 -35.06 -20.94
N GLN A 267 -24.42 -35.68 -22.10
CA GLN A 267 -23.61 -35.09 -23.17
C GLN A 267 -24.21 -33.77 -23.68
N LEU A 268 -25.54 -33.71 -23.89
CA LEU A 268 -26.21 -32.47 -24.28
C LEU A 268 -25.98 -31.34 -23.27
N LEU A 269 -26.09 -31.65 -21.98
CA LEU A 269 -25.89 -30.67 -20.90
C LEU A 269 -24.42 -30.29 -20.72
N GLU A 270 -23.48 -31.19 -21.00
CA GLU A 270 -22.06 -30.88 -21.04
C GLU A 270 -21.73 -29.95 -22.21
N ASP A 271 -22.21 -30.27 -23.42
CA ASP A 271 -21.89 -29.52 -24.63
C ASP A 271 -22.51 -28.11 -24.62
N ASN A 272 -23.76 -27.99 -24.15
CA ASN A 272 -24.49 -26.73 -24.20
C ASN A 272 -24.35 -25.86 -22.94
N LEU A 273 -24.11 -26.48 -21.78
CA LEU A 273 -24.15 -25.79 -20.48
C LEU A 273 -22.90 -26.04 -19.62
N ASP A 274 -21.89 -26.77 -20.12
CA ASP A 274 -20.65 -27.17 -19.40
C ASP A 274 -20.94 -27.91 -18.07
N ILE A 275 -22.02 -28.70 -18.03
CA ILE A 275 -22.42 -29.47 -16.85
C ILE A 275 -21.86 -30.90 -16.90
N LYS A 276 -20.73 -31.10 -16.22
CA LYS A 276 -20.00 -32.39 -16.20
C LYS A 276 -20.45 -33.36 -15.12
N ASP A 277 -20.92 -32.84 -13.98
CA ASP A 277 -21.35 -33.67 -12.85
C ASP A 277 -22.85 -33.95 -12.93
N GLU A 278 -23.21 -35.21 -13.21
CA GLU A 278 -24.60 -35.70 -13.27
C GLU A 278 -25.44 -35.31 -12.03
N ARG A 279 -24.80 -35.21 -10.84
CA ARG A 279 -25.49 -34.82 -9.60
C ARG A 279 -26.02 -33.40 -9.65
N THR A 280 -25.42 -32.55 -10.48
CA THR A 280 -25.89 -31.18 -10.71
C THR A 280 -27.27 -31.18 -11.37
N VAL A 281 -27.50 -32.12 -12.29
CA VAL A 281 -28.80 -32.33 -12.94
C VAL A 281 -29.84 -32.75 -11.91
N SER A 282 -29.55 -33.77 -11.10
CA SER A 282 -30.46 -34.21 -10.02
C SER A 282 -30.83 -33.06 -9.08
N ARG A 283 -29.84 -32.25 -8.67
CA ARG A 283 -30.04 -31.08 -7.80
C ARG A 283 -30.83 -29.95 -8.46
N ALA A 284 -30.87 -29.86 -9.78
CA ALA A 284 -31.70 -28.89 -10.50
C ALA A 284 -33.19 -29.21 -10.37
N PHE A 285 -33.53 -30.50 -10.27
CA PHE A 285 -34.88 -31.01 -9.99
C PHE A 285 -35.21 -31.08 -8.49
N GLY A 286 -34.31 -30.60 -7.61
CA GLY A 286 -34.54 -30.61 -6.16
C GLY A 286 -34.42 -31.99 -5.51
N VAL A 287 -33.81 -32.96 -6.20
CA VAL A 287 -33.60 -34.32 -5.71
C VAL A 287 -32.11 -34.61 -5.48
N GLU A 288 -31.81 -35.58 -4.62
CA GLU A 288 -30.43 -35.94 -4.30
C GLU A 288 -29.92 -37.10 -5.17
N GLY A 289 -30.84 -37.95 -5.63
CA GLY A 289 -30.51 -39.19 -6.33
C GLY A 289 -30.91 -39.22 -7.81
N ARG A 290 -30.05 -39.84 -8.63
CA ARG A 290 -30.33 -40.11 -10.05
C ARG A 290 -31.55 -41.00 -10.29
N LYS A 291 -31.91 -41.84 -9.31
CA LYS A 291 -33.14 -42.66 -9.35
C LYS A 291 -34.40 -41.81 -9.26
N GLU A 292 -34.40 -40.81 -8.37
CA GLU A 292 -35.53 -39.88 -8.21
C GLU A 292 -35.66 -39.02 -9.47
N LEU A 293 -34.53 -38.55 -10.02
CA LEU A 293 -34.50 -37.85 -11.31
C LEU A 293 -35.13 -38.70 -12.41
N LEU A 294 -34.70 -39.96 -12.58
CA LEU A 294 -35.29 -40.84 -13.58
C LEU A 294 -36.79 -41.07 -13.36
N GLY A 295 -37.24 -41.17 -12.10
CA GLY A 295 -38.66 -41.26 -11.77
C GLY A 295 -39.44 -40.02 -12.22
N ILE A 296 -38.90 -38.81 -11.99
CA ILE A 296 -39.49 -37.55 -12.45
C ILE A 296 -39.57 -37.52 -13.98
N LEU A 297 -38.48 -37.86 -14.68
CA LEU A 297 -38.45 -37.86 -16.14
C LEU A 297 -39.41 -38.89 -16.73
N LYS A 298 -39.52 -40.09 -16.13
CA LYS A 298 -40.51 -41.10 -16.54
C LYS A 298 -41.93 -40.56 -16.39
N ASN A 299 -42.26 -39.93 -15.26
CA ASN A 299 -43.59 -39.35 -15.03
C ASN A 299 -43.91 -38.21 -16.00
N LEU A 300 -42.91 -37.46 -16.47
CA LEU A 300 -43.08 -36.38 -17.44
C LEU A 300 -43.45 -36.90 -18.85
N VAL A 301 -42.90 -38.05 -19.24
CA VAL A 301 -43.03 -38.60 -20.60
C VAL A 301 -44.04 -39.75 -20.72
N SER A 302 -44.53 -40.26 -19.59
CA SER A 302 -45.59 -41.28 -19.51
C SER A 302 -46.94 -40.68 -19.90
#